data_AF-A0A7J4N152-F1
#
_entry.id   AF-A0A7J4N152-F1
#
_cell.length_a   1.000
_cell.length_b   1.000
_cell.length_c   1.000
_cell.angle_alpha   90.00
_cell.angle_beta   90.00
_cell.angle_gamma   90.00
#
_symmetry.space_group_name_H-M   'P 1'
#
loop_
_entity.id
_entity.type
_entity.pdbx_description
1 polymer ?
#
loop_
_entity_poly.entity_id
_entity_poly.type
_entity_poly.pdbx_seq_one_letter_code
_entity_poly.pdbx_strand_id
1 'polypeptide(L)' 'MINQQTKKSEVVKIKAVLETPSNRFLARRNIITKSAVIDTDKGKARVTNRPSQEGAVNAVLLKD' A
#
# COMPACT_ATOMS: atom_id res chain seq x y z
N MET A 1 1.95 8.20 -0.94
CA MET A 1 2.96 7.18 -1.30
C MET A 1 4.33 7.81 -1.26
N ILE A 2 5.34 7.14 -0.71
CA ILE A 2 6.72 7.66 -0.59
C ILE A 2 7.66 6.84 -1.48
N ASN A 3 8.48 7.51 -2.28
CA ASN A 3 9.59 6.90 -3.00
C ASN A 3 10.86 6.96 -2.12
N GLN A 4 11.42 5.80 -1.76
CA GLN A 4 12.58 5.74 -0.87
C GLN A 4 13.85 6.40 -1.45
N GLN A 5 14.01 6.42 -2.77
CA GLN A 5 15.22 6.97 -3.41
C GLN A 5 15.20 8.49 -3.51
N THR A 6 14.04 9.06 -3.82
CA THR A 6 13.91 10.52 -4.00
C THR A 6 13.39 11.21 -2.73
N LYS A 7 12.99 10.44 -1.70
CA LYS A 7 12.26 10.90 -0.51
C LYS A 7 11.01 11.73 -0.82
N LYS A 8 10.52 11.71 -2.07
CA LYS A 8 9.33 12.45 -2.47
C LYS A 8 8.08 11.64 -2.12
N SER A 9 7.09 12.34 -1.58
CA SER A 9 5.75 11.82 -1.37
C SER A 9 4.80 12.35 -2.44
N GLU A 10 3.99 11.46 -2.99
CA GLU A 10 2.96 11.83 -3.95
C GLU A 10 1.65 11.10 -3.66
N VAL A 11 0.54 11.76 -3.99
CA VAL A 11 -0.80 11.18 -3.94
C VAL A 11 -1.04 10.47 -5.27
N VAL A 12 -1.35 9.19 -5.20
CA VAL A 12 -1.57 8.32 -6.36
C VAL A 12 -2.84 7.50 -6.15
N LYS A 13 -3.45 7.04 -7.25
CA LYS A 13 -4.59 6.13 -7.16
C LYS A 13 -4.11 4.71 -6.87
N ILE A 14 -4.89 4.03 -6.04
CA ILE A 14 -4.72 2.61 -5.72
C ILE A 14 -5.64 1.83 -6.67
N LYS A 15 -5.10 0.83 -7.37
CA LYS A 15 -5.87 -0.02 -8.29
C LYS A 15 -6.45 -1.23 -7.59
N ALA A 16 -5.60 -1.97 -6.87
CA ALA A 16 -5.97 -3.23 -6.22
C ALA A 16 -5.04 -3.55 -5.04
N VAL A 17 -5.48 -4.47 -4.18
CA VAL A 17 -4.63 -5.08 -3.14
C VAL A 17 -4.13 -6.42 -3.68
N LEU A 18 -2.80 -6.58 -3.80
CA LEU A 18 -2.19 -7.80 -4.33
C LEU A 18 -2.10 -8.87 -3.24
N GLU A 19 -1.46 -8.52 -2.13
CA GLU A 19 -1.16 -9.47 -1.07
C GLU A 19 -1.27 -8.83 0.30
N THR A 20 -1.81 -9.58 1.24
CA THR A 20 -1.88 -9.17 2.64
C THR A 20 -1.22 -10.24 3.50
N PRO A 21 -0.09 -9.94 4.18
CA PRO A 21 0.63 -10.95 4.95
C PRO A 21 -0.20 -11.52 6.11
N SER A 22 -1.17 -10.76 6.61
CA SER A 22 -2.04 -11.23 7.69
C SER A 22 -3.02 -12.32 7.24
N ASN A 23 -3.52 -12.25 6.00
CA ASN A 23 -4.49 -13.21 5.46
C ASN A 23 -4.73 -12.97 3.95
N ARG A 24 -4.51 -14.00 3.12
CA ARG A 24 -4.75 -13.97 1.66
C ARG A 24 -6.21 -13.72 1.26
N PHE A 25 -7.18 -14.09 2.10
CA PHE A 25 -8.60 -13.81 1.87
C PHE A 25 -8.93 -12.31 1.98
N LEU A 26 -8.16 -11.55 2.77
CA LEU A 26 -8.35 -10.09 2.90
C LEU A 26 -7.98 -9.34 1.63
N ALA A 27 -6.93 -9.79 0.94
CA ALA A 27 -6.55 -9.23 -0.36
C ALA A 27 -7.68 -9.38 -1.39
N ARG A 28 -8.38 -10.52 -1.40
CA ARG A 28 -9.55 -10.76 -2.29
C ARG A 28 -10.73 -9.82 -2.03
N ARG A 29 -10.88 -9.33 -0.81
CA ARG A 29 -11.93 -8.37 -0.43
C ARG A 29 -11.46 -6.92 -0.54
N ASN A 30 -10.29 -6.68 -1.13
CA ASN A 30 -9.65 -5.36 -1.21
C ASN A 30 -9.48 -4.67 0.15
N ILE A 31 -9.29 -5.45 1.23
CA ILE A 31 -9.11 -4.90 2.58
C ILE A 31 -7.65 -4.49 2.77
N ILE A 32 -7.42 -3.20 2.97
CA ILE A 32 -6.09 -2.63 3.19
C ILE A 32 -5.74 -2.72 4.67
N THR A 33 -4.69 -3.47 4.99
CA THR A 33 -4.13 -3.56 6.35
C THR A 33 -2.69 -3.08 6.37
N LYS A 34 -2.13 -2.91 7.57
CA LYS A 34 -0.68 -2.69 7.73
C LYS A 34 0.10 -3.80 7.02
N SER A 35 1.19 -3.41 6.35
CA SER A 35 2.05 -4.30 5.55
C SER A 35 1.39 -4.96 4.35
N ALA A 36 0.18 -4.60 3.95
CA ALA A 36 -0.39 -5.07 2.68
C ALA A 36 0.40 -4.50 1.50
N VAL A 37 0.54 -5.31 0.45
CA VAL A 37 1.10 -4.93 -0.84
C VAL A 37 -0.06 -4.51 -1.74
N ILE A 38 0.00 -3.26 -2.19
CA ILE A 38 -1.01 -2.64 -3.05
C ILE A 38 -0.42 -2.32 -4.42
N ASP A 39 -1.24 -2.41 -5.43
CA ASP A 39 -0.93 -1.97 -6.78
C ASP A 39 -1.40 -0.53 -6.99
N THR A 40 -0.50 0.33 -7.47
CA THR A 40 -0.74 1.76 -7.69
C THR A 40 -0.35 2.14 -9.11
N ASP A 41 -0.78 3.32 -9.58
CA ASP A 41 -0.39 3.80 -10.92
C ASP A 41 1.13 3.86 -11.16
N LYS A 42 1.93 3.93 -10.10
CA LYS A 42 3.41 3.99 -10.16
C LYS A 42 4.09 2.64 -9.92
N GLY A 43 3.32 1.58 -9.70
CA GLY A 43 3.81 0.23 -9.39
C GLY A 43 3.41 -0.25 -8.00
N LYS A 44 4.09 -1.30 -7.53
CA LYS A 44 3.78 -1.96 -6.25
C LYS A 44 4.24 -1.11 -5.07
N ALA A 45 3.41 -1.01 -4.04
CA ALA A 45 3.75 -0.31 -2.81
C ALA A 45 3.35 -1.13 -1.58
N ARG A 46 4.10 -0.98 -0.50
CA ARG A 46 3.81 -1.60 0.80
C ARG A 46 3.23 -0.58 1.76
N VAL A 47 2.09 -0.90 2.35
CA VAL A 47 1.42 -0.05 3.35
C VAL A 47 2.20 -0.08 4.68
N THR A 48 2.51 1.08 5.23
CA THR A 48 3.29 1.21 6.46
C THR A 48 2.45 1.50 7.70
N ASN A 49 1.31 2.18 7.55
CA ASN A 49 0.43 2.51 8.67
C ASN A 49 -0.75 1.54 8.84
N ARG A 50 -1.58 1.78 9.86
CA ARG A 50 -2.91 1.17 9.99
C ARG A 50 -3.98 2.15 9.50
N PRO A 51 -4.51 1.98 8.27
CA PRO A 51 -5.44 2.95 7.70
C PRO A 51 -6.75 3.04 8.48
N SER A 52 -7.17 1.95 9.14
CA SER A 52 -8.35 1.93 10.02
C SER A 52 -8.22 2.83 11.26
N GLN A 53 -7.00 3.22 11.66
CA GLN A 53 -6.77 4.06 12.84
C GLN A 53 -6.41 5.50 12.46
N GLU A 54 -5.67 5.71 11.38
CA GLU A 54 -5.15 7.04 10.98
C GLU A 54 -6.00 7.75 9.92
N GLY A 55 -6.95 7.08 9.27
CA GLY A 55 -7.82 7.67 8.24
C GLY A 55 -7.13 8.00 6.90
N ALA A 56 -5.81 7.80 6.81
CA ALA A 56 -5.01 7.96 5.60
C ALA A 56 -4.24 6.67 5.28
N VAL A 57 -4.04 6.39 3.98
CA VAL A 57 -3.24 5.23 3.54
C VAL A 57 -1.82 5.69 3.21
N ASN A 58 -0.89 5.39 4.11
CA ASN A 58 0.53 5.61 3.88
C ASN A 58 1.19 4.35 3.35
N ALA A 59 1.87 4.48 2.22
CA ALA A 59 2.56 3.37 1.55
C ALA A 59 3.89 3.82 0.98
N VAL A 60 4.82 2.87 0.88
CA VAL A 60 6.17 3.06 0.36
C VAL A 60 6.31 2.23 -0.91
N LEU A 61 6.81 2.83 -2.00
CA LEU A 61 7.06 2.11 -3.25
C LEU A 61 8.06 0.97 -2.99
N LEU A 62 7.67 -0.25 -3.36
CA LEU A 62 8.58 -1.39 -3.43
C LEU A 62 9.29 -1.26 -4.78
N LYS A 63 10.60 -1.02 -4.73
CA LYS A 63 11.46 -1.33 -5.87
C LYS A 63 11.93 -2.76 -5.64
N ASP A 64 11.54 -3.66 -6.53
CA ASP A 64 12.39 -4.81 -6.82
C ASP A 64 13.72 -4.28 -7.41
#